data_AF-A0A956RQP4-F1
#
_entry.id   AF-A0A956RQP4-F1
#
_cell.length_a   1.000
_cell.length_b   1.000
_cell.length_c   1.000
_cell.angle_alpha   90.00
_cell.angle_beta   90.00
_cell.angle_gamma   90.00
#
_symmetry.space_group_name_H-M   'P 1'
#
loop_
_entity.id
_entity.type
_entity.pdbx_description
1 polymer ?
#
loop_
_entity_poly.entity_id
_entity_poly.type
_entity_poly.pdbx_seq_one_letter_code
_entity_poly.pdbx_strand_id
1 'polypeptide(L)'
;VCAPGVEVYSSVPGGGYQSSGWSGTSMAGPHVSGTVALMRQANPDLSVADVKQILLDTARDEGTAGDDNTYGWGVIDAYEAVLASMSGFGTVEGFVRNGSFGNVPIAGATITILEDGRTFGTAGDGSYSGSHAPGTFTLEASHPSFAPQEFVVEIIDGGATIQDFSLTDIAGPTITNVTDLVSTTDTAGPYVIGATIQDFSTVASADLYYRLNDGSWSSVPMIGFGDNYSASLSGMPAGSKIDYYVSAEDGVGLVSTNPATAPAEFYTLYITQVSYAYECEAADANWALSAVGDNATTGRWVREDPVGTNDSGTVIQTEDDHTPNPGVICFLTGNTPVGGAAGDNDVDNGCTSLVSPVFDLSDATLAFVHYSRWFMMGGASTDDVFQVYVSNDGGASWASLESVATFDPSWHEVVYRVDDVVTLTDQIQFKWVACDNNTQGLTEAAVDDFSLEVWGANPADAPEVEVTALHPVLEPSAPNPMATSAMIRFRMSNASDARLAIYDAAGRLVRDLVNQHLEAGAHQVRWDGKDDQGHAVDAGVYFYRLEANAFTQSRRLLVVH
;
A
#
# COMPACT_ATOMS: atom_id res chain seq x y z
N VAL A 1 -23.98 28.52 -0.84
CA VAL A 1 -24.75 29.56 -1.54
C VAL A 1 -23.95 30.83 -1.65
N CYS A 2 -24.22 31.60 -2.70
CA CYS A 2 -23.73 32.93 -2.93
C CYS A 2 -24.90 33.90 -3.20
N ALA A 3 -24.61 35.19 -3.30
CA ALA A 3 -25.62 36.22 -3.52
C ALA A 3 -24.99 37.44 -4.23
N PRO A 4 -25.80 38.35 -4.82
CA PRO A 4 -25.30 39.57 -5.44
C PRO A 4 -24.43 40.39 -4.48
N GLY A 5 -23.19 40.65 -4.88
CA GLY A 5 -22.20 41.34 -4.05
C GLY A 5 -21.31 42.32 -4.80
N VAL A 6 -21.66 42.71 -6.02
CA VAL A 6 -20.90 43.66 -6.86
C VAL A 6 -21.79 44.84 -7.21
N GLU A 7 -21.28 46.06 -7.06
CA GLU A 7 -21.99 47.32 -7.35
C GLU A 7 -23.34 47.45 -6.61
N VAL A 8 -23.40 46.95 -5.37
CA VAL A 8 -24.62 47.00 -4.55
C VAL A 8 -24.89 48.42 -4.07
N TYR A 9 -25.97 49.01 -4.58
CA TYR A 9 -26.43 50.34 -4.17
C TYR A 9 -27.12 50.28 -2.80
N SER A 10 -26.63 51.03 -1.81
CA SER A 10 -27.20 51.06 -0.47
C SER A 10 -26.98 52.41 0.23
N SER A 11 -27.66 52.60 1.35
CA SER A 11 -27.60 53.82 2.15
C SER A 11 -26.27 53.97 2.90
N VAL A 12 -25.84 55.21 3.10
CA VAL A 12 -24.64 55.57 3.87
C VAL A 12 -24.99 56.61 4.94
N PRO A 13 -24.21 56.71 6.03
CA PRO A 13 -24.44 57.72 7.07
C PRO A 13 -24.54 59.14 6.49
N GLY A 14 -25.42 59.97 7.08
CA GLY A 14 -25.66 61.34 6.61
C GLY A 14 -26.81 61.47 5.60
N GLY A 15 -27.63 60.43 5.42
CA GLY A 15 -28.84 60.47 4.58
C GLY A 15 -28.58 60.32 3.08
N GLY A 16 -27.37 59.88 2.71
CA GLY A 16 -26.97 59.64 1.33
C GLY A 16 -27.04 58.16 0.94
N TYR A 17 -26.69 57.90 -0.32
CA TYR A 17 -26.48 56.57 -0.87
C TYR A 17 -25.12 56.50 -1.55
N GLN A 18 -24.53 55.30 -1.59
CA GLN A 18 -23.30 55.09 -2.33
C GLN A 18 -23.58 55.03 -3.84
N SER A 19 -23.24 56.09 -4.59
CA SER A 19 -23.59 56.23 -6.01
C SER A 19 -22.83 55.31 -6.96
N SER A 20 -21.66 54.80 -6.57
CA SER A 20 -20.89 53.80 -7.34
C SER A 20 -21.17 52.35 -6.95
N GLY A 21 -22.10 52.13 -6.01
CA GLY A 21 -22.28 50.84 -5.35
C GLY A 21 -21.08 50.42 -4.49
N TRP A 22 -21.27 49.36 -3.70
CA TRP A 22 -20.21 48.67 -2.99
C TRP A 22 -20.07 47.24 -3.49
N SER A 23 -18.83 46.73 -3.48
CA SER A 23 -18.51 45.38 -3.92
C SER A 23 -17.77 44.60 -2.85
N GLY A 24 -18.08 43.32 -2.71
CA GLY A 24 -17.45 42.39 -1.77
C GLY A 24 -18.46 41.40 -1.19
N THR A 25 -17.94 40.35 -0.55
CA THR A 25 -18.77 39.38 0.18
C THR A 25 -19.56 40.04 1.33
N SER A 26 -19.06 41.14 1.88
CA SER A 26 -19.78 42.02 2.81
C SER A 26 -21.07 42.61 2.25
N MET A 27 -21.22 42.68 0.92
CA MET A 27 -22.44 43.16 0.24
C MET A 27 -23.34 42.00 -0.22
N ALA A 28 -22.78 40.79 -0.37
CA ALA A 28 -23.56 39.57 -0.56
C ALA A 28 -24.28 39.13 0.73
N GLY A 29 -23.60 39.19 1.89
CA GLY A 29 -24.14 38.78 3.18
C GLY A 29 -25.51 39.39 3.54
N PRO A 30 -25.73 40.71 3.37
CA PRO A 30 -27.03 41.35 3.60
C PRO A 30 -28.18 40.81 2.75
N HIS A 31 -27.94 40.34 1.52
CA HIS A 31 -28.98 39.73 0.69
C HIS A 31 -29.44 38.39 1.28
N VAL A 32 -28.49 37.57 1.77
CA VAL A 32 -28.81 36.32 2.49
C VAL A 32 -29.58 36.64 3.77
N SER A 33 -29.11 37.60 4.58
CA SER A 33 -29.79 38.01 5.82
C SER A 33 -31.21 38.52 5.59
N GLY A 34 -31.43 39.32 4.53
CA GLY A 34 -32.74 39.80 4.14
C GLY A 34 -33.67 38.66 3.71
N THR A 35 -33.14 37.70 2.96
CA THR A 35 -33.88 36.49 2.57
C THR A 35 -34.29 35.68 3.80
N VAL A 36 -33.37 35.41 4.72
CA VAL A 36 -33.67 34.73 5.99
C VAL A 36 -34.74 35.46 6.81
N ALA A 37 -34.72 36.79 6.82
CA ALA A 37 -35.75 37.57 7.52
C ALA A 37 -37.14 37.38 6.89
N LEU A 38 -37.24 37.33 5.55
CA LEU A 38 -38.48 37.05 4.84
C LEU A 38 -38.97 35.61 5.08
N MET A 39 -38.06 34.64 5.06
CA MET A 39 -38.35 33.23 5.39
C MET A 39 -38.95 33.11 6.80
N ARG A 40 -38.30 33.74 7.79
CA ARG A 40 -38.77 33.80 9.18
C ARG A 40 -40.08 34.57 9.36
N GLN A 41 -40.36 35.52 8.49
CA GLN A 41 -41.65 36.21 8.48
C GLN A 41 -42.77 35.29 7.96
N ALA A 42 -42.49 34.51 6.92
CA ALA A 42 -43.43 33.54 6.37
C ALA A 42 -43.69 32.37 7.33
N ASN A 43 -42.65 31.92 8.03
CA ASN A 43 -42.74 30.89 9.06
C ASN A 43 -41.82 31.22 10.25
N PRO A 44 -42.38 31.79 11.34
CA PRO A 44 -41.61 32.17 12.52
C PRO A 44 -40.92 31.00 13.23
N ASP A 45 -41.47 29.79 13.09
CA ASP A 45 -41.08 28.61 13.85
C ASP A 45 -39.97 27.78 13.17
N LEU A 46 -39.51 28.15 11.97
CA LEU A 46 -38.41 27.47 11.27
C LEU A 46 -37.22 27.24 12.20
N SER A 47 -36.54 26.09 12.15
CA SER A 47 -35.27 25.96 12.86
C SER A 47 -34.16 26.70 12.11
N VAL A 48 -33.00 26.92 12.75
CA VAL A 48 -31.83 27.46 12.04
C VAL A 48 -31.34 26.47 10.98
N ALA A 49 -31.50 25.16 11.23
CA ALA A 49 -31.17 24.11 10.28
C ALA A 49 -32.09 24.17 9.06
N ASP A 50 -33.40 24.34 9.25
CA ASP A 50 -34.37 24.44 8.15
C ASP A 50 -34.13 25.70 7.32
N VAL A 51 -33.85 26.84 7.96
CA VAL A 51 -33.49 28.06 7.23
C VAL A 51 -32.26 27.84 6.36
N LYS A 52 -31.22 27.21 6.90
CA LYS A 52 -30.03 26.90 6.13
C LYS A 52 -30.38 25.97 4.97
N GLN A 53 -31.14 24.91 5.24
CA GLN A 53 -31.45 23.89 4.23
C GLN A 53 -32.32 24.45 3.09
N ILE A 54 -33.34 25.26 3.39
CA ILE A 54 -34.15 25.94 2.37
C ILE A 54 -33.24 26.77 1.48
N LEU A 55 -32.33 27.55 2.07
CA LEU A 55 -31.42 28.37 1.28
C LEU A 55 -30.53 27.54 0.35
N LEU A 56 -30.11 26.33 0.76
CA LEU A 56 -29.34 25.44 -0.11
C LEU A 56 -30.21 24.87 -1.23
N ASP A 57 -31.40 24.37 -0.89
CA ASP A 57 -32.29 23.64 -1.80
C ASP A 57 -32.94 24.55 -2.86
N THR A 58 -33.20 25.81 -2.49
CA THR A 58 -33.83 26.77 -3.40
C THR A 58 -32.81 27.69 -4.07
N ALA A 59 -31.51 27.46 -3.86
CA ALA A 59 -30.51 28.22 -4.58
C ALA A 59 -30.52 27.79 -6.05
N ARG A 60 -30.46 28.78 -6.94
CA ARG A 60 -30.27 28.52 -8.36
C ARG A 60 -28.82 28.11 -8.56
N ASP A 61 -28.62 26.84 -8.89
CA ASP A 61 -27.31 26.29 -9.17
C ASP A 61 -26.64 27.03 -10.34
N GLU A 62 -25.41 27.45 -10.12
CA GLU A 62 -24.57 28.19 -11.09
C GLU A 62 -23.16 27.61 -10.98
N GLY A 63 -22.54 27.25 -12.10
CA GLY A 63 -21.23 26.59 -12.09
C GLY A 63 -21.34 25.09 -12.34
N THR A 64 -20.63 24.30 -11.53
CA THR A 64 -20.67 22.84 -11.63
C THR A 64 -21.86 22.34 -10.83
N ALA A 65 -22.67 21.45 -11.42
CA ALA A 65 -23.88 20.95 -10.76
C ALA A 65 -23.58 20.44 -9.34
N GLY A 66 -24.36 20.89 -8.35
CA GLY A 66 -24.20 20.57 -6.94
C GLY A 66 -23.36 21.59 -6.15
N ASP A 67 -22.76 21.16 -5.03
CA ASP A 67 -21.93 22.03 -4.21
C ASP A 67 -20.54 22.24 -4.84
N ASP A 68 -20.19 23.48 -5.15
CA ASP A 68 -18.86 23.82 -5.67
C ASP A 68 -18.15 24.92 -4.85
N ASN A 69 -16.82 24.99 -4.97
CA ASN A 69 -16.02 25.95 -4.20
C ASN A 69 -16.17 27.43 -4.65
N THR A 70 -16.94 27.70 -5.71
CA THR A 70 -17.11 29.04 -6.29
C THR A 70 -18.47 29.65 -5.90
N TYR A 71 -19.56 28.90 -6.09
CA TYR A 71 -20.93 29.31 -5.85
C TYR A 71 -21.56 28.59 -4.64
N GLY A 72 -20.89 27.58 -4.07
CA GLY A 72 -21.49 26.61 -3.16
C GLY A 72 -22.64 25.90 -3.87
N TRP A 73 -23.75 25.71 -3.17
CA TRP A 73 -25.04 25.30 -3.75
C TRP A 73 -25.72 26.30 -4.73
N GLY A 74 -25.04 27.36 -5.20
CA GLY A 74 -25.61 28.32 -6.14
C GLY A 74 -26.05 29.67 -5.56
N VAL A 75 -26.71 30.49 -6.38
CA VAL A 75 -27.18 31.84 -6.05
C VAL A 75 -28.53 31.78 -5.34
N ILE A 76 -28.68 32.45 -4.19
CA ILE A 76 -29.96 32.47 -3.45
C ILE A 76 -31.13 32.93 -4.33
N ASP A 77 -32.24 32.19 -4.27
CA ASP A 77 -33.54 32.63 -4.79
C ASP A 77 -34.47 32.95 -3.62
N ALA A 78 -34.67 34.24 -3.36
CA ALA A 78 -35.48 34.68 -2.23
C ALA A 78 -36.97 34.34 -2.38
N TYR A 79 -37.47 34.21 -3.60
CA TYR A 79 -38.88 33.86 -3.84
C TYR A 79 -39.12 32.39 -3.52
N GLU A 80 -38.31 31.51 -4.11
CA GLU A 80 -38.38 30.07 -3.86
C GLU A 80 -38.09 29.74 -2.39
N ALA A 81 -37.10 30.42 -1.78
CA ALA A 81 -36.80 30.24 -0.35
C ALA A 81 -38.00 30.59 0.54
N VAL A 82 -38.71 31.69 0.25
CA VAL A 82 -39.90 32.07 1.03
C VAL A 82 -41.07 31.11 0.78
N LEU A 83 -41.26 30.62 -0.44
CA LEU A 83 -42.27 29.60 -0.73
C LEU A 83 -42.01 28.29 0.01
N ALA A 84 -40.76 27.80 -0.02
CA ALA A 84 -40.35 26.61 0.72
C ALA A 84 -40.48 26.81 2.25
N SER A 85 -40.24 28.04 2.74
CA SER A 85 -40.46 28.39 4.15
C SER A 85 -41.91 28.20 4.60
N MET A 86 -42.87 28.38 3.70
CA MET A 86 -44.30 28.22 3.99
C MET A 86 -44.75 26.76 4.06
N SER A 87 -43.99 25.86 3.42
CA SER A 87 -44.31 24.44 3.28
C SER A 87 -43.46 23.53 4.17
N GLY A 88 -42.52 24.08 4.94
CA GLY A 88 -41.71 23.33 5.89
C GLY A 88 -40.81 22.27 5.22
N PHE A 89 -40.35 21.31 6.02
CA PHE A 89 -39.62 20.14 5.53
C PHE A 89 -40.34 18.87 5.96
N GLY A 90 -40.37 17.90 5.05
CA GLY A 90 -40.54 16.51 5.44
C GLY A 90 -39.19 15.82 5.58
N THR A 91 -39.21 14.64 6.17
CA THR A 91 -38.07 13.71 6.17
C THR A 91 -38.42 12.54 5.27
N VAL A 92 -37.45 12.05 4.50
CA VAL A 92 -37.44 10.72 3.93
C VAL A 92 -36.43 9.88 4.70
N GLU A 93 -36.84 8.69 5.13
CA GLU A 93 -35.98 7.76 5.88
C GLU A 93 -36.33 6.32 5.55
N GLY A 94 -35.42 5.40 5.85
CA GLY A 94 -35.64 3.98 5.62
C GLY A 94 -34.36 3.17 5.70
N PHE A 95 -34.41 1.94 5.22
CA PHE A 95 -33.27 1.03 5.15
C PHE A 95 -32.99 0.59 3.72
N VAL A 96 -31.71 0.48 3.36
CA VAL A 96 -31.26 -0.20 2.14
C VAL A 96 -30.68 -1.56 2.52
N ARG A 97 -31.17 -2.62 1.88
CA ARG A 97 -30.85 -4.02 2.22
C ARG A 97 -30.54 -4.86 0.99
N ASN A 98 -29.69 -5.87 1.15
CA ASN A 98 -29.38 -6.87 0.15
C ASN A 98 -30.57 -7.85 0.04
N GLY A 99 -31.41 -7.65 -0.97
CA GLY A 99 -32.57 -8.50 -1.24
C GLY A 99 -32.18 -9.89 -1.77
N SER A 100 -31.01 -10.01 -2.40
CA SER A 100 -30.49 -11.29 -2.87
C SER A 100 -29.99 -12.19 -1.74
N PHE A 101 -29.68 -11.62 -0.56
CA PHE A 101 -29.13 -12.37 0.56
C PHE A 101 -29.71 -11.93 1.91
N GLY A 102 -30.87 -12.49 2.27
CA GLY A 102 -31.41 -12.42 3.63
C GLY A 102 -31.74 -11.03 4.17
N ASN A 103 -31.84 -10.00 3.32
CA ASN A 103 -32.07 -8.61 3.71
C ASN A 103 -31.03 -8.05 4.69
N VAL A 104 -29.77 -8.48 4.53
CA VAL A 104 -28.61 -7.92 5.24
C VAL A 104 -28.50 -6.42 4.91
N PRO A 105 -28.23 -5.55 5.90
CA PRO A 105 -28.09 -4.12 5.63
C PRO A 105 -26.93 -3.79 4.68
N ILE A 106 -27.15 -2.85 3.77
CA ILE A 106 -26.09 -2.33 2.89
C ILE A 106 -25.62 -0.99 3.45
N ALA A 107 -24.39 -0.96 3.95
CA ALA A 107 -23.72 0.27 4.34
C ALA A 107 -23.09 0.97 3.13
N GLY A 108 -22.99 2.30 3.15
CA GLY A 108 -22.40 3.07 2.05
C GLY A 108 -23.20 3.11 0.74
N ALA A 109 -24.45 2.61 0.71
CA ALA A 109 -25.36 2.88 -0.40
C ALA A 109 -25.74 4.37 -0.45
N THR A 110 -26.03 4.86 -1.65
CA THR A 110 -26.42 6.24 -1.90
C THR A 110 -27.89 6.29 -2.31
N ILE A 111 -28.66 7.15 -1.65
CA ILE A 111 -30.05 7.48 -2.01
C ILE A 111 -30.02 8.83 -2.71
N THR A 112 -30.48 8.91 -3.95
CA THR A 112 -30.53 10.13 -4.74
C THR A 112 -31.98 10.54 -4.99
N ILE A 113 -32.33 11.81 -4.76
CA ILE A 113 -33.54 12.43 -5.30
C ILE A 113 -33.22 12.83 -6.74
N LEU A 114 -33.83 12.15 -7.71
CA LEU A 114 -33.43 12.30 -9.12
C LEU A 114 -33.78 13.67 -9.70
N GLU A 115 -34.82 14.33 -9.21
CA GLU A 115 -35.29 15.62 -9.72
C GLU A 115 -34.31 16.77 -9.48
N ASP A 116 -33.55 16.74 -8.39
CA ASP A 116 -32.62 17.80 -8.00
C ASP A 116 -31.19 17.31 -7.70
N GLY A 117 -30.95 16.00 -7.74
CA GLY A 117 -29.63 15.39 -7.55
C GLY A 117 -29.17 15.30 -6.10
N ARG A 118 -30.03 15.60 -5.14
CA ARG A 118 -29.65 15.54 -3.72
C ARG A 118 -29.44 14.10 -3.25
N THR A 119 -28.41 13.89 -2.42
CA THR A 119 -28.03 12.54 -1.98
C THR A 119 -27.98 12.35 -0.47
N PHE A 120 -28.22 11.12 -0.03
CA PHE A 120 -28.11 10.65 1.35
C PHE A 120 -27.34 9.32 1.38
N GLY A 121 -26.41 9.16 2.31
CA GLY A 121 -25.69 7.90 2.50
C GLY A 121 -26.34 7.03 3.57
N THR A 122 -26.27 5.72 3.40
CA THR A 122 -26.66 4.78 4.46
C THR A 122 -25.58 4.61 5.52
N ALA A 123 -25.98 4.49 6.79
CA ALA A 123 -25.13 4.12 7.91
C ALA A 123 -24.76 2.62 7.90
N GLY A 124 -23.95 2.19 8.88
CA GLY A 124 -23.49 0.80 9.00
C GLY A 124 -24.60 -0.24 9.17
N ASP A 125 -25.77 0.18 9.66
CA ASP A 125 -26.97 -0.64 9.79
C ASP A 125 -27.93 -0.52 8.60
N GLY A 126 -27.48 0.11 7.50
CA GLY A 126 -28.23 0.34 6.28
C GLY A 126 -29.29 1.43 6.37
N SER A 127 -29.41 2.13 7.50
CA SER A 127 -30.38 3.21 7.66
C SER A 127 -29.95 4.47 6.91
N TYR A 128 -30.90 5.18 6.33
CA TYR A 128 -30.70 6.53 5.77
C TYR A 128 -31.80 7.47 6.27
N SER A 129 -31.48 8.77 6.31
CA SER A 129 -32.45 9.82 6.61
C SER A 129 -32.01 11.11 5.94
N GLY A 130 -32.98 11.85 5.40
CA GLY A 130 -32.77 13.08 4.67
C GLY A 130 -33.98 13.99 4.77
N SER A 131 -33.77 15.28 5.02
CA SER A 131 -34.87 16.25 4.97
C SER A 131 -35.01 16.78 3.54
N HIS A 132 -36.25 16.97 3.07
CA HIS A 132 -36.53 17.55 1.77
C HIS A 132 -37.82 18.36 1.78
N ALA A 133 -37.92 19.35 0.89
CA ALA A 133 -39.16 20.08 0.71
C ALA A 133 -40.31 19.11 0.37
N PRO A 134 -41.52 19.31 0.90
CA PRO A 134 -42.65 18.43 0.59
C PRO A 134 -42.99 18.44 -0.90
N GLY A 135 -43.40 17.29 -1.41
CA GLY A 135 -43.67 17.09 -2.84
C GLY A 135 -43.55 15.64 -3.26
N THR A 136 -43.78 15.38 -4.54
CA THR A 136 -43.60 14.06 -5.15
C THR A 136 -42.24 14.00 -5.83
N PHE A 137 -41.43 13.01 -5.46
CA PHE A 137 -40.06 12.84 -5.93
C PHE A 137 -39.76 11.38 -6.27
N THR A 138 -38.76 11.17 -7.10
CA THR A 138 -38.23 9.85 -7.45
C THR A 138 -36.93 9.62 -6.69
N LEU A 139 -36.96 8.65 -5.78
CA LEU A 139 -35.78 8.20 -5.06
C LEU A 139 -35.12 7.05 -5.80
N GLU A 140 -33.83 7.14 -6.06
CA GLU A 140 -32.99 6.02 -6.49
C GLU A 140 -32.08 5.59 -5.34
N ALA A 141 -32.05 4.31 -4.99
CA ALA A 141 -30.98 3.75 -4.17
C ALA A 141 -29.97 3.00 -5.05
N SER A 142 -28.69 3.30 -4.90
CA SER A 142 -27.60 2.72 -5.69
C SER A 142 -26.37 2.38 -4.85
N HIS A 143 -25.63 1.37 -5.29
CA HIS A 143 -24.36 0.94 -4.72
C HIS A 143 -23.57 0.16 -5.80
N PRO A 144 -22.23 0.25 -5.90
CA PRO A 144 -21.46 -0.39 -6.97
C PRO A 144 -21.69 -1.90 -7.14
N SER A 145 -21.94 -2.62 -6.04
CA SER A 145 -22.22 -4.06 -6.06
C SER A 145 -23.66 -4.44 -6.39
N PHE A 146 -24.59 -3.47 -6.51
CA PHE A 146 -26.03 -3.74 -6.58
C PHE A 146 -26.69 -3.06 -7.78
N ALA A 147 -27.73 -3.68 -8.32
CA ALA A 147 -28.60 -3.02 -9.29
C ALA A 147 -29.38 -1.88 -8.61
N PRO A 148 -29.41 -0.67 -9.20
CA PRO A 148 -30.15 0.43 -8.62
C PRO A 148 -31.66 0.15 -8.63
N GLN A 149 -32.36 0.74 -7.67
CA GLN A 149 -33.82 0.63 -7.55
C GLN A 149 -34.44 2.01 -7.35
N GLU A 150 -35.53 2.28 -8.06
CA GLU A 150 -36.25 3.55 -8.01
C GLU A 150 -37.65 3.41 -7.41
N PHE A 151 -38.08 4.40 -6.63
CA PHE A 151 -39.45 4.55 -6.15
C PHE A 151 -39.91 6.00 -6.21
N VAL A 152 -41.16 6.21 -6.62
CA VAL A 152 -41.83 7.52 -6.48
C VAL A 152 -42.43 7.61 -5.09
N VAL A 153 -42.05 8.64 -4.34
CA VAL A 153 -42.52 8.90 -2.97
C VAL A 153 -43.16 10.28 -2.86
N GLU A 154 -44.03 10.45 -1.87
CA GLU A 154 -44.57 11.76 -1.47
C GLU A 154 -43.95 12.16 -0.13
N ILE A 155 -43.14 13.21 -0.14
CA ILE A 155 -42.56 13.81 1.07
C ILE A 155 -43.59 14.77 1.66
N ILE A 156 -43.96 14.54 2.93
CA ILE A 156 -45.05 15.24 3.61
C ILE A 156 -44.48 16.29 4.57
N ASP A 157 -45.08 17.49 4.60
CA ASP A 157 -44.71 18.56 5.53
C ASP A 157 -44.75 18.11 7.00
N GLY A 158 -43.65 18.32 7.71
CA GLY A 158 -43.47 17.98 9.11
C GLY A 158 -43.54 16.48 9.41
N GLY A 159 -43.63 15.63 8.38
CA GLY A 159 -43.79 14.18 8.47
C GLY A 159 -42.56 13.41 8.02
N ALA A 160 -42.49 12.15 8.44
CA ALA A 160 -41.50 11.20 7.94
C ALA A 160 -42.14 10.29 6.89
N THR A 161 -41.49 10.21 5.73
CA THR A 161 -41.83 9.33 4.60
C THR A 161 -40.89 8.14 4.66
N ILE A 162 -41.43 6.97 4.96
CA ILE A 162 -40.62 5.75 5.10
C ILE A 162 -40.56 5.04 3.76
N GLN A 163 -39.35 4.83 3.23
CA GLN A 163 -39.12 4.04 2.02
C GLN A 163 -37.94 3.09 2.22
N ASP A 164 -38.21 1.79 2.25
CA ASP A 164 -37.16 0.77 2.29
C ASP A 164 -36.78 0.32 0.87
N PHE A 165 -35.50 0.00 0.66
CA PHE A 165 -34.97 -0.55 -0.59
C PHE A 165 -34.43 -1.96 -0.36
N SER A 166 -34.70 -2.85 -1.32
CA SER A 166 -34.22 -4.24 -1.33
C SER A 166 -33.52 -4.47 -2.65
N LEU A 167 -32.21 -4.16 -2.67
CA LEU A 167 -31.41 -4.16 -3.90
C LEU A 167 -31.01 -5.57 -4.30
N THR A 168 -30.87 -5.79 -5.60
CA THR A 168 -30.41 -7.08 -6.16
C THR A 168 -28.89 -7.04 -6.34
N ASP A 169 -28.21 -8.00 -5.73
CA ASP A 169 -26.77 -8.19 -5.86
C ASP A 169 -26.37 -8.57 -7.30
N ILE A 170 -25.36 -7.92 -7.84
CA ILE A 170 -24.90 -8.09 -9.24
C ILE A 170 -23.39 -8.18 -9.40
N ALA A 171 -22.62 -8.03 -8.32
CA ALA A 171 -21.17 -8.14 -8.37
C ALA A 171 -20.70 -9.19 -7.36
N GLY A 172 -19.78 -10.06 -7.77
CA GLY A 172 -19.13 -10.99 -6.83
C GLY A 172 -18.20 -10.28 -5.84
N PRO A 173 -17.50 -11.04 -4.99
CA PRO A 173 -16.69 -10.48 -3.91
C PRO A 173 -15.61 -9.50 -4.40
N THR A 174 -15.33 -8.48 -3.60
CA THR A 174 -14.19 -7.59 -3.83
C THR A 174 -12.92 -8.23 -3.31
N ILE A 175 -11.95 -8.47 -4.20
CA ILE A 175 -10.66 -9.10 -3.88
C ILE A 175 -9.53 -8.08 -4.00
N THR A 176 -8.85 -7.80 -2.89
CA THR A 176 -7.75 -6.82 -2.77
C THR A 176 -6.57 -7.42 -2.01
N ASN A 177 -5.44 -6.70 -1.97
CA ASN A 177 -4.24 -7.10 -1.21
C ASN A 177 -3.77 -8.54 -1.51
N VAL A 178 -3.89 -8.98 -2.76
CA VAL A 178 -3.33 -10.27 -3.16
C VAL A 178 -1.81 -10.20 -3.03
N THR A 179 -1.22 -11.22 -2.42
CA THR A 179 0.25 -11.30 -2.27
C THR A 179 0.88 -11.52 -3.64
N ASP A 180 1.63 -10.52 -4.10
CA ASP A 180 2.50 -10.61 -5.26
C ASP A 180 3.88 -11.09 -4.79
N LEU A 181 4.19 -12.35 -5.07
CA LEU A 181 5.43 -12.99 -4.60
C LEU A 181 6.59 -12.58 -5.50
N VAL A 182 7.66 -12.10 -4.87
CA VAL A 182 8.93 -11.83 -5.56
C VAL A 182 9.60 -13.17 -5.89
N SER A 183 10.20 -13.24 -7.08
CA SER A 183 11.00 -14.41 -7.49
C SER A 183 12.09 -14.73 -6.47
N THR A 184 12.40 -16.00 -6.29
CA THR A 184 13.21 -16.45 -5.14
C THR A 184 14.05 -17.68 -5.45
N THR A 185 15.19 -17.79 -4.79
CA THR A 185 16.01 -19.00 -4.74
C THR A 185 15.54 -20.01 -3.67
N ASP A 186 14.54 -19.65 -2.86
CA ASP A 186 13.96 -20.55 -1.87
C ASP A 186 13.18 -21.69 -2.55
N THR A 187 13.78 -22.88 -2.54
CA THR A 187 13.18 -24.11 -3.05
C THR A 187 12.36 -24.88 -2.01
N ALA A 188 12.41 -24.47 -0.74
CA ALA A 188 11.76 -25.18 0.35
C ALA A 188 10.30 -24.70 0.55
N GLY A 189 10.05 -23.40 0.37
CA GLY A 189 8.74 -22.80 0.63
C GLY A 189 8.29 -22.99 2.09
N PRO A 190 6.97 -23.04 2.37
CA PRO A 190 5.87 -22.89 1.43
C PRO A 190 5.71 -21.44 0.93
N TYR A 191 5.23 -21.29 -0.30
CA TYR A 191 4.88 -20.00 -0.87
C TYR A 191 3.46 -19.63 -0.43
N VAL A 192 3.33 -18.63 0.44
CA VAL A 192 2.04 -18.23 1.02
C VAL A 192 1.44 -17.09 0.22
N ILE A 193 0.22 -17.28 -0.30
CA ILE A 193 -0.54 -16.27 -1.02
C ILE A 193 -1.74 -15.88 -0.16
N GLY A 194 -1.75 -14.63 0.29
CA GLY A 194 -2.88 -14.01 0.99
C GLY A 194 -3.70 -13.11 0.08
N ALA A 195 -4.95 -12.84 0.46
CA ALA A 195 -5.84 -11.84 -0.14
C ALA A 195 -6.83 -11.31 0.91
N THR A 196 -7.30 -10.08 0.73
CA THR A 196 -8.47 -9.54 1.44
C THR A 196 -9.70 -9.68 0.55
N ILE A 197 -10.72 -10.40 1.00
CA ILE A 197 -11.94 -10.69 0.25
C ILE A 197 -13.15 -10.26 1.08
N GLN A 198 -13.92 -9.33 0.53
CA GLN A 198 -15.08 -8.71 1.17
C GLN A 198 -16.29 -8.80 0.27
N ASP A 199 -17.46 -8.98 0.88
CA ASP A 199 -18.72 -8.97 0.15
C ASP A 199 -19.88 -8.50 1.06
N PHE A 200 -20.96 -8.00 0.45
CA PHE A 200 -22.18 -7.60 1.18
C PHE A 200 -23.13 -8.78 1.44
N SER A 201 -22.81 -9.95 0.90
CA SER A 201 -23.31 -11.25 1.33
C SER A 201 -22.20 -12.01 2.07
N THR A 202 -22.29 -13.34 2.16
CA THR A 202 -21.18 -14.17 2.64
C THR A 202 -20.23 -14.52 1.50
N VAL A 203 -18.92 -14.53 1.72
CA VAL A 203 -18.00 -15.21 0.80
C VAL A 203 -18.25 -16.73 0.90
N ALA A 204 -18.80 -17.34 -0.14
CA ALA A 204 -19.15 -18.76 -0.17
C ALA A 204 -17.93 -19.64 -0.41
N SER A 205 -17.02 -19.21 -1.30
CA SER A 205 -15.74 -19.85 -1.52
C SER A 205 -14.67 -18.84 -1.92
N ALA A 206 -13.42 -19.21 -1.69
CA ALA A 206 -12.25 -18.53 -2.22
C ALA A 206 -11.23 -19.60 -2.61
N ASP A 207 -10.66 -19.48 -3.80
CA ASP A 207 -9.74 -20.45 -4.38
C ASP A 207 -8.52 -19.73 -4.97
N LEU A 208 -7.34 -20.28 -4.69
CA LEU A 208 -6.12 -19.92 -5.38
C LEU A 208 -5.99 -20.84 -6.58
N TYR A 209 -6.09 -20.26 -7.78
CA TYR A 209 -5.76 -20.96 -9.01
C TYR A 209 -4.27 -20.80 -9.30
N TYR A 210 -3.61 -21.89 -9.68
CA TYR A 210 -2.20 -21.89 -10.03
C TYR A 210 -1.90 -22.86 -11.18
N ARG A 211 -0.84 -22.61 -11.93
CA ARG A 211 -0.27 -23.56 -12.90
C ARG A 211 1.24 -23.55 -12.82
N LEU A 212 1.84 -24.67 -13.19
CA LEU A 212 3.28 -24.86 -13.16
C LEU A 212 3.82 -24.95 -14.58
N ASN A 213 4.91 -24.23 -14.86
CA ASN A 213 5.65 -24.30 -16.12
C ASN A 213 4.74 -24.23 -17.36
N ASP A 214 3.81 -23.26 -17.38
CA ASP A 214 2.83 -23.05 -18.44
C ASP A 214 1.86 -24.23 -18.69
N GLY A 215 1.73 -25.11 -17.70
CA GLY A 215 0.82 -26.25 -17.71
C GLY A 215 -0.66 -25.87 -17.53
N SER A 216 -1.47 -26.86 -17.15
CA SER A 216 -2.89 -26.64 -16.89
C SER A 216 -3.13 -25.99 -15.52
N TRP A 217 -4.16 -25.15 -15.44
CA TRP A 217 -4.62 -24.57 -14.18
C TRP A 217 -5.15 -25.66 -13.24
N SER A 218 -4.71 -25.59 -12.00
CA SER A 218 -5.22 -26.33 -10.84
C SER A 218 -5.68 -25.31 -9.79
N SER A 219 -6.44 -25.74 -8.79
CA SER A 219 -6.85 -24.86 -7.69
C SER A 219 -6.61 -25.51 -6.33
N VAL A 220 -6.37 -24.66 -5.33
CA VAL A 220 -6.43 -25.01 -3.92
C VAL A 220 -7.36 -24.03 -3.20
N PRO A 221 -8.23 -24.52 -2.28
CA PRO A 221 -9.11 -23.63 -1.54
C PRO A 221 -8.30 -22.72 -0.63
N MET A 222 -8.63 -21.43 -0.64
CA MET A 222 -8.14 -20.47 0.33
C MET A 222 -8.98 -20.56 1.60
N ILE A 223 -8.34 -20.33 2.75
CA ILE A 223 -9.02 -20.39 4.04
C ILE A 223 -9.10 -18.99 4.64
N GLY A 224 -10.32 -18.53 4.89
CA GLY A 224 -10.65 -17.21 5.40
C GLY A 224 -10.70 -17.09 6.92
N PHE A 225 -10.30 -15.92 7.43
CA PHE A 225 -10.51 -15.43 8.79
C PHE A 225 -10.98 -13.97 8.77
N GLY A 226 -12.28 -13.77 8.98
CA GLY A 226 -12.92 -12.51 8.63
C GLY A 226 -12.73 -12.27 7.13
N ASP A 227 -12.18 -11.12 6.79
CA ASP A 227 -11.96 -10.73 5.39
C ASP A 227 -10.61 -11.20 4.84
N ASN A 228 -9.75 -11.86 5.63
CA ASN A 228 -8.41 -12.27 5.20
C ASN A 228 -8.38 -13.75 4.82
N TYR A 229 -8.00 -14.05 3.58
CA TYR A 229 -7.92 -15.39 3.01
C TYR A 229 -6.48 -15.73 2.68
N SER A 230 -6.11 -17.00 2.83
CA SER A 230 -4.77 -17.46 2.43
C SER A 230 -4.76 -18.90 1.95
N ALA A 231 -3.85 -19.19 1.03
CA ALA A 231 -3.45 -20.53 0.60
C ALA A 231 -1.91 -20.63 0.57
N SER A 232 -1.40 -21.85 0.53
CA SER A 232 0.04 -22.11 0.48
C SER A 232 0.34 -23.14 -0.59
N LEU A 233 1.35 -22.85 -1.40
CA LEU A 233 1.92 -23.80 -2.35
C LEU A 233 3.21 -24.38 -1.76
N SER A 234 3.45 -25.67 -1.95
CA SER A 234 4.68 -26.32 -1.48
C SER A 234 5.92 -25.79 -2.22
N GLY A 235 7.09 -25.97 -1.62
CA GLY A 235 8.36 -25.67 -2.26
C GLY A 235 8.54 -26.39 -3.60
N MET A 236 9.24 -25.73 -4.51
CA MET A 236 9.49 -26.21 -5.87
C MET A 236 10.99 -26.16 -6.15
N PRO A 237 11.53 -27.03 -7.03
CA PRO A 237 12.94 -26.94 -7.40
C PRO A 237 13.20 -25.64 -8.17
N ALA A 238 14.46 -25.21 -8.15
CA ALA A 238 14.94 -24.15 -9.02
C ALA A 238 14.66 -24.45 -10.49
N GLY A 239 14.36 -23.40 -11.26
CA GLY A 239 13.88 -23.50 -12.64
C GLY A 239 12.37 -23.67 -12.76
N SER A 240 11.63 -23.79 -11.66
CA SER A 240 10.16 -23.82 -11.70
C SER A 240 9.57 -22.43 -11.91
N LYS A 241 8.43 -22.38 -12.60
CA LYS A 241 7.58 -21.19 -12.76
C LYS A 241 6.19 -21.50 -12.24
N ILE A 242 5.65 -20.61 -11.42
CA ILE A 242 4.28 -20.69 -10.91
C ILE A 242 3.52 -19.45 -11.37
N ASP A 243 2.47 -19.63 -12.17
CA ASP A 243 1.50 -18.56 -12.42
C ASP A 243 0.29 -18.77 -11.50
N TYR A 244 -0.28 -17.71 -10.94
CA TYR A 244 -1.42 -17.80 -10.03
C TYR A 244 -2.37 -16.60 -10.06
N TYR A 245 -3.61 -16.83 -9.65
CA TYR A 245 -4.62 -15.78 -9.41
C TYR A 245 -5.61 -16.25 -8.34
N VAL A 246 -6.31 -15.31 -7.72
CA VAL A 246 -7.34 -15.61 -6.72
C VAL A 246 -8.72 -15.50 -7.36
N SER A 247 -9.64 -16.40 -7.01
CA SER A 247 -11.05 -16.34 -7.37
C SER A 247 -11.90 -16.50 -6.11
N ALA A 248 -13.02 -15.81 -6.03
CA ALA A 248 -13.97 -15.97 -4.94
C ALA A 248 -15.41 -15.92 -5.46
N GLU A 249 -16.26 -16.72 -4.83
CA GLU A 249 -17.71 -16.77 -5.07
C GLU A 249 -18.44 -16.26 -3.83
N ASP A 250 -19.47 -15.42 -4.03
CA ASP A 250 -20.32 -14.92 -2.96
C ASP A 250 -21.48 -15.87 -2.61
N GLY A 251 -22.33 -15.48 -1.66
CA GLY A 251 -23.46 -16.27 -1.17
C GLY A 251 -24.62 -16.37 -2.15
N VAL A 252 -24.56 -15.63 -3.27
CA VAL A 252 -25.57 -15.58 -4.33
C VAL A 252 -25.07 -16.32 -5.59
N GLY A 253 -23.80 -16.71 -5.62
CA GLY A 253 -23.15 -17.45 -6.71
C GLY A 253 -22.45 -16.57 -7.74
N LEU A 254 -22.20 -15.29 -7.44
CA LEU A 254 -21.44 -14.39 -8.30
C LEU A 254 -19.95 -14.54 -8.00
N VAL A 255 -19.14 -14.52 -9.06
CA VAL A 255 -17.70 -14.80 -8.99
C VAL A 255 -16.91 -13.58 -9.40
N SER A 256 -15.84 -13.33 -8.66
CA SER A 256 -14.81 -12.34 -8.98
C SER A 256 -13.43 -13.00 -8.99
N THR A 257 -12.49 -12.36 -9.69
CA THR A 257 -11.08 -12.78 -9.69
C THR A 257 -10.15 -11.61 -9.42
N ASN A 258 -8.93 -11.92 -8.98
CA ASN A 258 -7.82 -10.98 -8.92
C ASN A 258 -6.56 -11.66 -9.48
N PRO A 259 -6.00 -11.16 -10.61
CA PRO A 259 -6.44 -9.99 -11.37
C PRO A 259 -7.86 -10.11 -11.95
N ALA A 260 -8.53 -8.97 -12.21
CA ALA A 260 -9.95 -8.94 -12.63
C ALA A 260 -10.20 -9.57 -14.01
N THR A 261 -9.15 -9.77 -14.80
CA THR A 261 -9.20 -10.37 -16.14
C THR A 261 -8.71 -11.83 -16.16
N ALA A 262 -8.43 -12.41 -14.99
CA ALA A 262 -7.96 -13.79 -14.90
C ALA A 262 -8.92 -14.77 -15.61
N PRO A 263 -8.39 -15.79 -16.32
CA PRO A 263 -6.99 -16.22 -16.36
C PRO A 263 -6.14 -15.53 -17.44
N ALA A 264 -6.59 -14.42 -18.05
CA ALA A 264 -5.79 -13.71 -19.06
C ALA A 264 -4.59 -12.99 -18.43
N GLU A 265 -4.80 -12.34 -17.28
CA GLU A 265 -3.73 -11.80 -16.43
C GLU A 265 -3.63 -12.63 -15.14
N PHE A 266 -2.41 -12.72 -14.62
CA PHE A 266 -2.05 -13.51 -13.46
C PHE A 266 -0.74 -12.98 -12.86
N TYR A 267 -0.47 -13.37 -11.62
CA TYR A 267 0.82 -13.19 -10.96
C TYR A 267 1.77 -14.32 -11.37
N THR A 268 3.08 -14.07 -11.34
CA THR A 268 4.08 -15.09 -11.67
C THR A 268 5.21 -15.07 -10.65
N LEU A 269 5.51 -16.25 -10.09
CA LEU A 269 6.68 -16.52 -9.27
C LEU A 269 7.65 -17.41 -10.04
N TYR A 270 8.91 -16.97 -10.15
CA TYR A 270 10.01 -17.79 -10.65
C TYR A 270 10.83 -18.31 -9.47
N ILE A 271 11.11 -19.61 -9.47
CA ILE A 271 12.09 -20.18 -8.56
C ILE A 271 13.44 -20.14 -9.26
N THR A 272 14.22 -19.13 -8.92
CA THR A 272 15.51 -18.83 -9.54
C THR A 272 16.61 -19.69 -8.92
N GLN A 273 17.81 -19.60 -9.51
CA GLN A 273 19.04 -20.12 -8.92
C GLN A 273 20.13 -19.08 -9.04
N VAL A 274 21.02 -19.02 -8.04
CA VAL A 274 22.23 -18.21 -8.10
C VAL A 274 23.18 -18.83 -9.14
N SER A 275 23.47 -18.08 -10.20
CA SER A 275 24.42 -18.48 -11.25
C SER A 275 25.82 -17.95 -10.95
N TYR A 276 25.91 -16.73 -10.42
CA TYR A 276 27.18 -16.09 -10.03
C TYR A 276 26.96 -15.38 -8.70
N ALA A 277 27.93 -15.46 -7.79
CA ALA A 277 27.92 -14.72 -6.55
C ALA A 277 29.35 -14.33 -6.17
N TYR A 278 29.49 -13.13 -5.61
CA TYR A 278 30.74 -12.57 -5.16
C TYR A 278 30.49 -11.59 -4.01
N GLU A 279 30.68 -12.11 -2.80
CA GLU A 279 30.65 -11.41 -1.51
C GLU A 279 31.97 -10.69 -1.19
N CYS A 280 32.84 -10.46 -2.18
CA CYS A 280 34.13 -9.80 -2.02
C CYS A 280 35.17 -10.46 -1.11
N GLU A 281 34.87 -11.49 -0.30
CA GLU A 281 35.82 -12.10 0.64
C GLU A 281 36.91 -12.96 0.00
N ALA A 282 36.57 -13.62 -1.10
CA ALA A 282 37.51 -14.48 -1.83
C ALA A 282 38.53 -13.67 -2.63
N ALA A 283 39.59 -14.32 -3.13
CA ALA A 283 40.57 -13.66 -4.00
C ALA A 283 39.90 -12.96 -5.21
N ASP A 284 40.52 -11.89 -5.70
CA ASP A 284 40.02 -11.05 -6.79
C ASP A 284 39.44 -11.86 -7.95
N ALA A 285 38.14 -11.66 -8.22
CA ALA A 285 37.38 -12.35 -9.26
C ALA A 285 37.54 -11.73 -10.67
N ASN A 286 38.63 -10.98 -10.92
CA ASN A 286 38.93 -10.23 -12.15
C ASN A 286 38.05 -8.99 -12.33
N TRP A 287 37.69 -8.33 -11.24
CA TRP A 287 37.01 -7.04 -11.30
C TRP A 287 38.00 -5.94 -11.69
N ALA A 288 37.62 -5.08 -12.61
CA ALA A 288 38.45 -3.94 -12.99
C ALA A 288 38.08 -2.74 -12.12
N LEU A 289 39.04 -2.25 -11.32
CA LEU A 289 38.89 -1.11 -10.41
C LEU A 289 39.01 0.26 -11.11
N SER A 290 38.97 0.29 -12.45
CA SER A 290 38.97 1.50 -13.26
C SER A 290 38.43 1.20 -14.65
N ALA A 291 37.90 2.23 -15.33
CA ALA A 291 37.50 2.17 -16.73
C ALA A 291 38.16 3.24 -17.60
N VAL A 292 38.15 3.05 -18.91
CA VAL A 292 38.61 4.07 -19.86
C VAL A 292 37.71 5.30 -19.76
N GLY A 293 38.31 6.46 -19.49
CA GLY A 293 37.60 7.74 -19.33
C GLY A 293 37.53 8.23 -17.88
N ASP A 294 37.84 7.37 -16.91
CA ASP A 294 37.95 7.72 -15.50
C ASP A 294 38.95 8.87 -15.28
N ASN A 295 38.51 9.94 -14.62
CA ASN A 295 39.26 11.20 -14.49
C ASN A 295 39.34 11.75 -13.06
N ALA A 296 38.73 11.08 -12.07
CA ALA A 296 38.88 11.46 -10.66
C ALA A 296 40.35 11.53 -10.23
N THR A 297 40.70 12.51 -9.40
CA THR A 297 42.10 12.69 -8.95
C THR A 297 42.47 11.80 -7.76
N THR A 298 41.48 11.39 -6.98
CA THR A 298 41.50 10.57 -5.75
C THR A 298 40.23 9.69 -5.74
N GLY A 299 39.98 8.88 -4.69
CA GLY A 299 38.78 8.04 -4.60
C GLY A 299 38.67 6.94 -5.63
N ARG A 300 39.81 6.39 -6.08
CA ARG A 300 39.81 5.23 -7.00
C ARG A 300 39.30 4.00 -6.28
N TRP A 301 38.50 3.19 -6.97
CA TRP A 301 38.00 1.94 -6.41
C TRP A 301 39.14 1.06 -5.88
N VAL A 302 38.97 0.54 -4.68
CA VAL A 302 39.82 -0.45 -4.02
C VAL A 302 38.94 -1.59 -3.51
N ARG A 303 39.57 -2.72 -3.15
CA ARG A 303 38.90 -3.86 -2.51
C ARG A 303 39.61 -4.16 -1.20
N GLU A 304 39.07 -3.65 -0.10
CA GLU A 304 39.70 -3.65 1.22
C GLU A 304 38.66 -3.70 2.32
N ASP A 305 39.13 -3.87 3.57
CA ASP A 305 38.37 -3.67 4.79
C ASP A 305 38.10 -2.15 4.97
N PRO A 306 36.83 -1.70 4.92
CA PRO A 306 36.51 -0.27 4.99
C PRO A 306 36.98 0.37 6.30
N VAL A 307 37.71 1.48 6.19
CA VAL A 307 38.01 2.32 7.36
C VAL A 307 37.04 3.49 7.40
N GLY A 308 36.14 3.48 8.37
CA GLY A 308 35.07 4.45 8.47
C GLY A 308 35.60 5.86 8.72
N THR A 309 35.01 6.82 8.01
CA THR A 309 35.32 8.22 8.15
C THR A 309 34.07 9.00 8.52
N ASN A 310 34.26 10.11 9.22
CA ASN A 310 33.16 10.94 9.71
C ASN A 310 33.49 12.41 9.50
N ASP A 311 32.48 13.18 9.06
CA ASP A 311 32.51 14.64 9.10
C ASP A 311 31.41 15.17 10.02
N SER A 312 31.82 15.84 11.08
CA SER A 312 30.93 16.58 11.99
C SER A 312 29.75 15.79 12.57
N GLY A 313 29.94 14.49 12.79
CA GLY A 313 28.94 13.55 13.32
C GLY A 313 28.25 12.71 12.24
N THR A 314 28.51 12.98 10.96
CA THR A 314 27.96 12.25 9.81
C THR A 314 28.94 11.21 9.31
N VAL A 315 28.50 9.97 9.17
CA VAL A 315 29.31 8.89 8.57
C VAL A 315 29.42 9.14 7.06
N ILE A 316 30.64 9.11 6.54
CA ILE A 316 30.99 9.36 5.13
C ILE A 316 31.40 8.01 4.51
N GLN A 317 32.58 7.53 4.90
CA GLN A 317 33.10 6.15 4.85
C GLN A 317 32.29 5.17 5.71
N THR A 318 31.76 4.06 5.19
CA THR A 318 31.38 2.91 6.05
C THR A 318 32.61 2.34 6.79
N GLU A 319 32.43 1.88 8.03
CA GLU A 319 33.47 1.23 8.86
C GLU A 319 33.53 -0.29 8.65
N ASP A 320 32.55 -0.86 7.95
CA ASP A 320 32.45 -2.30 7.73
C ASP A 320 31.81 -2.57 6.36
N ASP A 321 31.99 -3.78 5.86
CA ASP A 321 31.31 -4.27 4.66
C ASP A 321 29.80 -4.52 4.91
N HIS A 322 29.10 -5.13 3.95
CA HIS A 322 27.71 -5.53 4.15
C HIS A 322 27.58 -6.98 4.62
N THR A 323 28.51 -7.85 4.19
CA THR A 323 28.47 -9.28 4.48
C THR A 323 28.49 -9.53 5.99
N PRO A 324 27.56 -10.31 6.57
CA PRO A 324 27.60 -10.61 7.99
C PRO A 324 28.90 -11.32 8.38
N ASN A 325 29.40 -11.02 9.58
CA ASN A 325 30.54 -11.69 10.20
C ASN A 325 30.61 -13.20 9.88
N PRO A 326 31.75 -13.71 9.36
CA PRO A 326 33.08 -13.11 9.42
C PRO A 326 33.53 -12.26 8.21
N GLY A 327 32.61 -11.84 7.32
CA GLY A 327 32.93 -10.90 6.23
C GLY A 327 33.40 -9.55 6.75
N VAL A 328 34.30 -8.91 5.99
CA VAL A 328 34.90 -7.59 6.28
C VAL A 328 35.35 -6.83 5.02
N ILE A 329 35.34 -7.41 3.82
CA ILE A 329 35.95 -6.84 2.61
C ILE A 329 34.85 -6.46 1.62
N CYS A 330 34.83 -5.22 1.16
CA CYS A 330 33.98 -4.81 0.02
C CYS A 330 34.77 -4.05 -1.05
N PHE A 331 34.10 -3.64 -2.14
CA PHE A 331 34.63 -2.59 -3.00
C PHE A 331 34.25 -1.23 -2.46
N LEU A 332 35.18 -0.27 -2.46
CA LEU A 332 34.95 1.11 -2.02
C LEU A 332 35.80 2.12 -2.77
N THR A 333 35.36 3.38 -2.87
CA THR A 333 36.07 4.47 -3.56
C THR A 333 37.18 5.06 -2.71
N GLY A 334 38.37 4.48 -2.79
CA GLY A 334 39.47 4.89 -1.91
C GLY A 334 39.25 4.38 -0.49
N ASN A 335 40.32 4.39 0.30
CA ASN A 335 40.27 4.01 1.69
C ASN A 335 41.31 4.82 2.45
N THR A 336 41.06 5.10 3.73
CA THR A 336 42.00 5.89 4.56
C THR A 336 42.65 5.01 5.62
N PRO A 337 43.86 5.34 6.11
CA PRO A 337 44.38 4.70 7.31
C PRO A 337 43.48 4.99 8.51
N VAL A 338 43.44 4.09 9.50
CA VAL A 338 42.70 4.29 10.76
C VAL A 338 42.99 5.67 11.36
N GLY A 339 41.94 6.48 11.51
CA GLY A 339 42.01 7.86 12.00
C GLY A 339 42.18 8.94 10.92
N GLY A 340 42.07 8.58 9.63
CA GLY A 340 42.01 9.52 8.50
C GLY A 340 40.76 10.41 8.51
N ALA A 341 40.80 11.49 7.75
CA ALA A 341 39.68 12.41 7.57
C ALA A 341 38.80 11.99 6.37
N ALA A 342 37.53 12.35 6.39
CA ALA A 342 36.55 12.00 5.36
C ALA A 342 36.86 12.51 3.94
N GLY A 343 37.73 13.51 3.80
CA GLY A 343 38.15 14.05 2.50
C GLY A 343 39.59 13.70 2.11
N ASP A 344 40.19 12.69 2.76
CA ASP A 344 41.58 12.32 2.47
C ASP A 344 41.68 11.44 1.20
N ASN A 345 40.65 10.64 0.89
CA ASN A 345 40.64 9.71 -0.23
C ASN A 345 39.26 9.54 -0.88
N ASP A 346 38.37 10.50 -0.71
CA ASP A 346 37.08 10.54 -1.42
C ASP A 346 37.28 10.78 -2.92
N VAL A 347 36.21 10.59 -3.69
CA VAL A 347 36.22 10.87 -5.13
C VAL A 347 36.31 12.38 -5.33
N ASP A 348 37.41 12.87 -5.93
CA ASP A 348 37.56 14.30 -6.28
C ASP A 348 37.61 14.55 -7.79
N ASN A 349 36.99 15.65 -8.23
CA ASN A 349 37.21 16.30 -9.53
C ASN A 349 37.04 15.37 -10.75
N GLY A 350 36.07 14.48 -10.69
CA GLY A 350 35.73 13.58 -11.79
C GLY A 350 35.06 12.31 -11.33
N CYS A 351 35.08 11.31 -12.22
CA CYS A 351 34.46 10.02 -12.01
C CYS A 351 35.50 8.89 -11.91
N THR A 352 35.10 7.85 -11.18
CA THR A 352 35.81 6.58 -11.11
C THR A 352 34.85 5.40 -11.28
N SER A 353 35.32 4.32 -11.90
CA SER A 353 34.47 3.19 -12.28
C SER A 353 34.96 1.86 -11.71
N LEU A 354 34.02 1.05 -11.23
CA LEU A 354 34.20 -0.38 -10.95
C LEU A 354 33.50 -1.15 -12.06
N VAL A 355 34.17 -2.13 -12.66
CA VAL A 355 33.63 -2.95 -13.75
C VAL A 355 33.72 -4.42 -13.40
N SER A 356 32.61 -5.14 -13.52
CA SER A 356 32.58 -6.58 -13.29
C SER A 356 33.32 -7.34 -14.40
N PRO A 357 33.64 -8.63 -14.18
CA PRO A 357 33.92 -9.57 -15.27
C PRO A 357 32.74 -9.67 -16.24
N VAL A 358 32.97 -10.32 -17.37
CA VAL A 358 31.92 -10.74 -18.30
C VAL A 358 31.27 -12.02 -17.79
N PHE A 359 29.94 -12.04 -17.76
CA PHE A 359 29.11 -13.16 -17.36
C PHE A 359 28.38 -13.74 -18.56
N ASP A 360 28.36 -15.08 -18.64
CA ASP A 360 27.56 -15.78 -19.64
C ASP A 360 26.17 -16.06 -19.09
N LEU A 361 25.16 -15.38 -19.65
CA LEU A 361 23.74 -15.56 -19.36
C LEU A 361 22.96 -15.98 -20.62
N SER A 362 23.64 -16.50 -21.65
CA SER A 362 23.01 -16.84 -22.94
C SER A 362 21.98 -17.97 -22.86
N ASP A 363 22.13 -18.86 -21.88
CA ASP A 363 21.20 -19.96 -21.60
C ASP A 363 20.06 -19.57 -20.64
N ALA A 364 20.08 -18.36 -20.07
CA ALA A 364 19.04 -17.87 -19.18
C ALA A 364 17.87 -17.28 -19.99
N THR A 365 16.66 -17.51 -19.53
CA THR A 365 15.46 -16.83 -20.04
C THR A 365 15.22 -15.52 -19.28
N LEU A 366 15.53 -15.50 -17.99
CA LEU A 366 15.42 -14.35 -17.11
C LEU A 366 16.67 -14.23 -16.24
N ALA A 367 17.05 -13.01 -15.88
CA ALA A 367 18.13 -12.78 -14.95
C ALA A 367 17.87 -11.59 -14.03
N PHE A 368 18.26 -11.72 -12.77
CA PHE A 368 18.21 -10.67 -11.76
C PHE A 368 19.63 -10.40 -11.27
N VAL A 369 19.98 -9.12 -11.16
CA VAL A 369 21.21 -8.68 -10.52
C VAL A 369 20.87 -8.18 -9.12
N HIS A 370 21.59 -8.71 -8.14
CA HIS A 370 21.54 -8.33 -6.74
C HIS A 370 22.90 -7.74 -6.35
N TYR A 371 22.90 -6.67 -5.57
CA TYR A 371 24.10 -6.14 -4.93
C TYR A 371 23.71 -5.24 -3.76
N SER A 372 24.59 -5.10 -2.79
CA SER A 372 24.51 -4.09 -1.75
C SER A 372 25.33 -2.88 -2.17
N ARG A 373 24.81 -1.67 -1.95
CA ARG A 373 25.57 -0.44 -2.17
C ARG A 373 25.49 0.52 -1.00
N TRP A 374 26.58 1.24 -0.79
CA TRP A 374 26.66 2.46 0.01
C TRP A 374 26.95 3.61 -0.94
N PHE A 375 26.26 4.74 -0.78
CA PHE A 375 26.61 5.95 -1.51
C PHE A 375 26.36 7.19 -0.67
N MET A 376 27.43 7.93 -0.43
CA MET A 376 27.43 9.12 0.40
C MET A 376 27.90 10.32 -0.43
N MET A 377 27.11 11.38 -0.37
CA MET A 377 27.44 12.70 -0.89
C MET A 377 27.39 13.71 0.26
N GLY A 378 28.49 14.37 0.55
CA GLY A 378 28.65 15.30 1.67
C GLY A 378 29.19 16.65 1.26
N GLY A 379 29.33 17.55 2.23
CA GLY A 379 29.80 18.91 1.99
C GLY A 379 28.76 19.81 1.30
N ALA A 380 29.22 20.69 0.42
CA ALA A 380 28.35 21.62 -0.33
C ALA A 380 27.81 21.03 -1.64
N SER A 381 28.04 19.73 -1.87
CA SER A 381 27.67 19.05 -3.11
C SER A 381 26.17 18.84 -3.24
N THR A 382 25.65 19.03 -4.44
CA THR A 382 24.25 18.74 -4.78
C THR A 382 24.09 18.05 -6.15
N ASP A 383 25.20 17.76 -6.83
CA ASP A 383 25.23 17.24 -8.21
C ASP A 383 26.10 15.98 -8.38
N ASP A 384 26.61 15.41 -7.28
CA ASP A 384 27.32 14.13 -7.30
C ASP A 384 26.35 12.98 -7.58
N VAL A 385 26.85 11.93 -8.22
CA VAL A 385 25.99 10.85 -8.70
C VAL A 385 26.70 9.50 -8.61
N PHE A 386 25.93 8.50 -8.20
CA PHE A 386 26.26 7.10 -8.34
C PHE A 386 25.40 6.48 -9.42
N GLN A 387 26.03 5.88 -10.42
CA GLN A 387 25.34 5.32 -11.58
C GLN A 387 25.73 3.87 -11.77
N VAL A 388 24.75 3.03 -12.07
CA VAL A 388 24.95 1.62 -12.38
C VAL A 388 24.50 1.36 -13.79
N TYR A 389 25.32 0.64 -14.54
CA TYR A 389 25.09 0.30 -15.93
C TYR A 389 25.21 -1.20 -16.15
N VAL A 390 24.51 -1.67 -17.19
CA VAL A 390 24.67 -3.02 -17.73
C VAL A 390 25.00 -2.95 -19.22
N SER A 391 25.84 -3.85 -19.68
CA SER A 391 26.19 -4.09 -21.07
C SER A 391 25.84 -5.53 -21.42
N ASN A 392 25.45 -5.76 -22.68
CA ASN A 392 25.28 -7.09 -23.24
C ASN A 392 26.23 -7.39 -24.42
N ASP A 393 27.26 -6.56 -24.59
CA ASP A 393 28.25 -6.64 -25.66
C ASP A 393 29.69 -6.50 -25.13
N GLY A 394 29.93 -6.91 -23.88
CA GLY A 394 31.26 -6.92 -23.28
C GLY A 394 31.80 -5.52 -22.98
N GLY A 395 30.90 -4.57 -22.72
CA GLY A 395 31.23 -3.20 -22.36
C GLY A 395 31.43 -2.24 -23.54
N ALA A 396 31.08 -2.64 -24.76
CA ALA A 396 31.16 -1.77 -25.93
C ALA A 396 30.03 -0.71 -25.93
N SER A 397 28.86 -1.04 -25.40
CA SER A 397 27.76 -0.14 -25.11
C SER A 397 27.16 -0.41 -23.72
N TRP A 398 26.53 0.60 -23.13
CA TRP A 398 26.06 0.58 -21.75
C TRP A 398 24.63 1.14 -21.67
N ALA A 399 23.75 0.41 -20.99
CA ALA A 399 22.41 0.84 -20.62
C ALA A 399 22.36 1.13 -19.11
N SER A 400 21.58 2.13 -18.70
CA SER A 400 21.47 2.53 -17.29
C SER A 400 20.54 1.58 -16.53
N LEU A 401 20.97 1.11 -15.35
CA LEU A 401 20.16 0.39 -14.37
C LEU A 401 19.69 1.32 -13.25
N GLU A 402 20.60 2.13 -12.72
CA GLU A 402 20.35 2.96 -11.55
C GLU A 402 21.07 4.31 -11.67
N SER A 403 20.48 5.35 -11.08
CA SER A 403 21.13 6.66 -10.87
C SER A 403 20.68 7.23 -9.53
N VAL A 404 21.61 7.43 -8.62
CA VAL A 404 21.38 7.91 -7.24
C VAL A 404 22.09 9.24 -7.06
N ALA A 405 21.38 10.23 -6.52
CA ALA A 405 21.91 11.56 -6.21
C ALA A 405 21.33 12.06 -4.87
N THR A 406 21.28 11.17 -3.88
CA THR A 406 20.66 11.42 -2.57
C THR A 406 21.62 11.09 -1.44
N PHE A 407 21.60 11.91 -0.40
CA PHE A 407 22.31 11.68 0.85
C PHE A 407 21.70 10.48 1.61
N ASP A 408 22.42 9.36 1.70
CA ASP A 408 22.01 8.21 2.50
C ASP A 408 23.22 7.37 2.98
N PRO A 409 23.72 7.61 4.20
CA PRO A 409 24.85 6.86 4.76
C PRO A 409 24.37 5.53 5.36
N SER A 410 23.80 4.66 4.52
CA SER A 410 23.41 3.30 4.87
C SER A 410 23.58 2.35 3.70
N TRP A 411 23.74 1.06 4.00
CA TRP A 411 23.75 0.00 3.00
C TRP A 411 22.32 -0.26 2.48
N HIS A 412 22.20 -0.35 1.15
CA HIS A 412 20.95 -0.71 0.46
C HIS A 412 21.15 -1.97 -0.36
N GLU A 413 20.33 -2.98 -0.11
CA GLU A 413 20.19 -4.14 -1.00
C GLU A 413 19.37 -3.73 -2.24
N VAL A 414 19.94 -3.98 -3.42
CA VAL A 414 19.37 -3.57 -4.70
C VAL A 414 19.13 -4.79 -5.56
N VAL A 415 17.96 -4.84 -6.21
CA VAL A 415 17.58 -5.90 -7.14
C VAL A 415 17.02 -5.29 -8.43
N TYR A 416 17.59 -5.68 -9.57
CA TYR A 416 17.07 -5.31 -10.90
C TYR A 416 16.93 -6.54 -11.78
N ARG A 417 15.85 -6.56 -12.58
CA ARG A 417 15.69 -7.52 -13.66
C ARG A 417 16.48 -7.06 -14.89
N VAL A 418 17.47 -7.85 -15.29
CA VAL A 418 18.45 -7.48 -16.33
C VAL A 418 17.80 -7.50 -17.71
N ASP A 419 16.92 -8.48 -17.97
CA ASP A 419 16.26 -8.66 -19.26
C ASP A 419 15.19 -7.59 -19.59
N ASP A 420 14.81 -6.75 -18.62
CA ASP A 420 13.99 -5.55 -18.87
C ASP A 420 14.79 -4.43 -19.55
N VAL A 421 16.13 -4.46 -19.45
CA VAL A 421 17.02 -3.37 -19.88
C VAL A 421 17.87 -3.76 -21.08
N VAL A 422 18.40 -4.99 -21.10
CA VAL A 422 19.22 -5.50 -22.19
C VAL A 422 18.83 -6.95 -22.54
N THR A 423 19.05 -7.35 -23.79
CA THR A 423 18.94 -8.77 -24.16
C THR A 423 20.06 -9.57 -23.50
N LEU A 424 19.73 -10.71 -22.90
CA LEU A 424 20.71 -11.60 -22.27
C LEU A 424 21.63 -12.25 -23.32
N THR A 425 22.94 -12.24 -23.05
CA THR A 425 23.99 -12.76 -23.95
C THR A 425 25.08 -13.46 -23.15
N ASP A 426 26.08 -14.00 -23.84
CA ASP A 426 27.31 -14.52 -23.25
C ASP A 426 28.31 -13.40 -22.85
N GLN A 427 27.91 -12.13 -23.00
CA GLN A 427 28.75 -10.94 -22.86
C GLN A 427 28.18 -9.91 -21.87
N ILE A 428 27.46 -10.37 -20.84
CA ILE A 428 26.82 -9.48 -19.86
C ILE A 428 27.88 -8.91 -18.91
N GLN A 429 27.87 -7.60 -18.69
CA GLN A 429 28.83 -6.92 -17.82
C GLN A 429 28.18 -5.75 -17.09
N PHE A 430 28.61 -5.49 -15.87
CA PHE A 430 28.10 -4.41 -15.02
C PHE A 430 29.18 -3.38 -14.72
N LYS A 431 28.76 -2.13 -14.53
CA LYS A 431 29.66 -1.02 -14.20
C LYS A 431 29.00 -0.07 -13.21
N TRP A 432 29.71 0.23 -12.13
CA TRP A 432 29.32 1.21 -11.12
C TRP A 432 30.24 2.42 -11.25
N VAL A 433 29.66 3.61 -11.29
CA VAL A 433 30.38 4.88 -11.49
C VAL A 433 30.02 5.82 -10.35
N ALA A 434 31.03 6.28 -9.62
CA ALA A 434 30.90 7.35 -8.64
C ALA A 434 31.56 8.60 -9.21
N CYS A 435 30.86 9.74 -9.16
CA CYS A 435 31.33 11.01 -9.68
C CYS A 435 31.22 12.11 -8.62
N ASP A 436 32.32 12.82 -8.40
CA ASP A 436 32.32 14.16 -7.83
C ASP A 436 32.53 15.17 -8.94
N ASN A 437 31.48 15.91 -9.27
CA ASN A 437 31.48 16.84 -10.41
C ASN A 437 31.81 18.27 -10.02
N ASN A 438 31.91 18.57 -8.72
CA ASN A 438 32.26 19.90 -8.23
C ASN A 438 33.64 19.88 -7.55
N THR A 439 34.07 21.03 -7.01
CA THR A 439 35.46 21.19 -6.54
C THR A 439 35.57 21.07 -5.01
N GLN A 440 34.49 20.74 -4.28
CA GLN A 440 34.46 20.64 -2.80
C GLN A 440 33.33 19.73 -2.26
N GLY A 441 33.11 18.55 -2.86
CA GLY A 441 32.22 17.51 -2.35
C GLY A 441 32.93 16.58 -1.37
N LEU A 442 32.16 15.73 -0.66
CA LEU A 442 32.67 14.50 -0.06
C LEU A 442 31.92 13.36 -0.73
N THR A 443 32.53 12.67 -1.69
CA THR A 443 31.85 11.59 -2.42
C THR A 443 32.49 10.25 -2.14
N GLU A 444 31.71 9.36 -1.54
CA GLU A 444 32.11 7.99 -1.20
C GLU A 444 31.08 6.98 -1.68
N ALA A 445 31.54 5.86 -2.22
CA ALA A 445 30.70 4.76 -2.65
C ALA A 445 31.32 3.42 -2.26
N ALA A 446 30.47 2.45 -1.95
CA ALA A 446 30.86 1.06 -1.76
C ALA A 446 29.86 0.11 -2.44
N VAL A 447 30.35 -1.05 -2.86
CA VAL A 447 29.56 -2.13 -3.45
C VAL A 447 29.99 -3.45 -2.83
N ASP A 448 29.00 -4.27 -2.48
CA ASP A 448 29.22 -5.58 -1.88
C ASP A 448 28.11 -6.59 -2.27
N ASP A 449 28.27 -7.86 -1.90
CA ASP A 449 27.24 -8.90 -2.05
C ASP A 449 26.63 -9.03 -3.46
N PHE A 450 27.49 -8.94 -4.48
CA PHE A 450 27.04 -9.06 -5.86
C PHE A 450 26.58 -10.49 -6.16
N SER A 451 25.40 -10.66 -6.72
CA SER A 451 24.99 -11.94 -7.30
C SER A 451 24.08 -11.79 -8.52
N LEU A 452 24.11 -12.82 -9.37
CA LEU A 452 23.24 -12.99 -10.51
C LEU A 452 22.40 -14.23 -10.31
N GLU A 453 21.09 -14.02 -10.23
CA GLU A 453 20.11 -15.09 -10.21
C GLU A 453 19.51 -15.28 -11.61
N VAL A 454 19.29 -16.53 -12.01
CA VAL A 454 18.77 -16.85 -13.34
C VAL A 454 17.59 -17.81 -13.26
N TRP A 455 16.73 -17.75 -14.28
CA TRP A 455 15.70 -18.74 -14.56
C TRP A 455 15.78 -19.17 -16.03
N GLY A 456 15.59 -20.47 -16.31
CA GLY A 456 15.60 -21.03 -17.67
C GLY A 456 16.84 -21.85 -18.07
N ALA A 457 17.86 -21.95 -17.23
CA ALA A 457 18.94 -22.93 -17.43
C ALA A 457 18.39 -24.35 -17.20
N ASN A 458 18.53 -25.22 -18.19
CA ASN A 458 17.85 -26.52 -18.35
C ASN A 458 17.48 -27.27 -17.03
N PRO A 459 16.20 -27.26 -16.61
CA PRO A 459 15.72 -28.08 -15.51
C PRO A 459 15.28 -29.45 -16.05
N ALA A 460 16.25 -30.28 -16.43
CA ALA A 460 15.98 -31.70 -16.58
C ALA A 460 15.75 -32.27 -15.17
N ASP A 461 14.49 -32.61 -14.88
CA ASP A 461 13.95 -33.21 -13.65
C ASP A 461 13.22 -32.22 -12.70
N ALA A 462 12.08 -31.68 -13.15
CA ALA A 462 11.04 -31.22 -12.22
C ALA A 462 10.35 -32.45 -11.58
N PRO A 463 10.41 -32.65 -10.25
CA PRO A 463 9.67 -33.72 -9.59
C PRO A 463 8.17 -33.39 -9.56
N GLU A 464 7.38 -34.45 -9.49
CA GLU A 464 5.93 -34.41 -9.30
C GLU A 464 5.61 -33.71 -7.96
N VAL A 465 4.73 -32.71 -8.02
CA VAL A 465 4.30 -31.93 -6.86
C VAL A 465 3.43 -32.79 -5.96
N GLU A 466 3.96 -33.18 -4.80
CA GLU A 466 3.12 -33.70 -3.72
C GLU A 466 2.39 -32.54 -3.03
N VAL A 467 1.14 -32.33 -3.41
CA VAL A 467 0.21 -31.48 -2.65
C VAL A 467 -0.06 -32.16 -1.31
N THR A 468 0.67 -31.74 -0.27
CA THR A 468 0.48 -32.26 1.10
C THR A 468 -0.22 -31.19 1.96
N ALA A 469 -1.14 -31.65 2.82
CA ALA A 469 -2.09 -30.81 3.56
C ALA A 469 -1.47 -29.63 4.34
N LEU A 470 -2.18 -28.49 4.30
CA LEU A 470 -2.06 -27.23 5.07
C LEU A 470 -0.94 -27.21 6.12
N HIS A 471 0.04 -26.32 6.01
CA HIS A 471 1.05 -26.08 7.06
C HIS A 471 0.49 -25.26 8.24
N PRO A 472 1.07 -25.40 9.46
CA PRO A 472 0.77 -24.47 10.54
C PRO A 472 1.22 -23.05 10.15
N VAL A 473 0.47 -22.03 10.55
CA VAL A 473 0.81 -20.62 10.27
C VAL A 473 0.56 -19.81 11.52
N LEU A 474 1.51 -18.93 11.88
CA LEU A 474 1.35 -17.89 12.88
C LEU A 474 1.09 -16.56 12.16
N GLU A 475 0.05 -15.82 12.53
CA GLU A 475 -0.37 -14.57 11.88
C GLU A 475 0.11 -13.32 12.62
N PRO A 476 0.20 -12.15 11.95
CA PRO A 476 0.37 -10.86 12.63
C PRO A 476 -0.67 -10.62 13.72
N SER A 477 -0.22 -10.19 14.89
CA SER A 477 -1.09 -9.78 15.99
C SER A 477 -1.88 -8.52 15.65
N ALA A 478 -3.14 -8.43 16.08
CA ALA A 478 -3.99 -7.25 15.84
C ALA A 478 -4.64 -6.73 17.14
N PRO A 479 -4.53 -5.44 17.48
CA PRO A 479 -3.70 -4.42 16.82
C PRO A 479 -2.19 -4.60 17.08
N ASN A 480 -1.37 -4.11 16.15
CA ASN A 480 0.08 -3.94 16.31
C ASN A 480 0.46 -2.60 15.64
N PRO A 481 0.78 -1.53 16.40
CA PRO A 481 1.13 -1.54 17.82
C PRO A 481 -0.06 -1.81 18.76
N MET A 482 0.20 -2.49 19.88
CA MET A 482 -0.78 -2.85 20.90
C MET A 482 -0.82 -1.80 22.01
N ALA A 483 -1.98 -1.17 22.24
CA ALA A 483 -2.18 -0.23 23.35
C ALA A 483 -2.72 -0.89 24.63
N THR A 484 -3.61 -1.88 24.51
CA THR A 484 -4.25 -2.55 25.67
C THR A 484 -4.21 -4.06 25.60
N SER A 485 -4.53 -4.63 24.43
CA SER A 485 -4.43 -6.06 24.18
C SER A 485 -4.36 -6.33 22.69
N ALA A 486 -3.72 -7.43 22.31
CA ALA A 486 -3.64 -7.89 20.93
C ALA A 486 -4.21 -9.30 20.82
N MET A 487 -4.91 -9.56 19.71
CA MET A 487 -5.30 -10.90 19.31
C MET A 487 -4.16 -11.51 18.49
N ILE A 488 -3.67 -12.66 18.92
CA ILE A 488 -2.69 -13.47 18.19
C ILE A 488 -3.44 -14.66 17.60
N ARG A 489 -3.35 -14.81 16.28
CA ARG A 489 -4.05 -15.85 15.53
C ARG A 489 -3.05 -16.82 14.92
N PHE A 490 -3.45 -18.08 14.87
CA PHE A 490 -2.64 -19.12 14.26
C PHE A 490 -3.48 -20.31 13.81
N ARG A 491 -2.94 -21.13 12.93
CA ARG A 491 -3.59 -22.34 12.42
C ARG A 491 -2.71 -23.56 12.66
N MET A 492 -3.34 -24.66 13.06
CA MET A 492 -2.73 -25.98 13.21
C MET A 492 -3.01 -26.82 11.96
N SER A 493 -1.97 -27.40 11.36
CA SER A 493 -2.07 -28.28 10.18
C SER A 493 -2.78 -29.60 10.49
N ASN A 494 -2.48 -30.15 11.66
CA ASN A 494 -3.02 -31.39 12.20
C ASN A 494 -3.21 -31.21 13.70
N ALA A 495 -4.01 -32.08 14.31
CA ALA A 495 -4.12 -32.10 15.76
C ALA A 495 -2.76 -32.45 16.38
N SER A 496 -2.19 -31.55 17.17
CA SER A 496 -0.92 -31.78 17.87
C SER A 496 -0.78 -30.92 19.10
N ASP A 497 0.23 -31.23 19.91
CA ASP A 497 0.63 -30.34 21.00
C ASP A 497 1.24 -29.08 20.40
N ALA A 498 0.76 -27.93 20.89
CA ALA A 498 1.15 -26.61 20.41
C ALA A 498 1.50 -25.72 21.59
N ARG A 499 2.55 -24.91 21.40
CA ARG A 499 2.97 -23.89 22.34
C ARG A 499 3.03 -22.52 21.68
N LEU A 500 2.24 -21.57 22.17
CA LEU A 500 2.31 -20.16 21.79
C LEU A 500 2.78 -19.36 22.99
N ALA A 501 3.94 -18.72 22.88
CA ALA A 501 4.55 -17.98 23.97
C ALA A 501 5.05 -16.59 23.55
N ILE A 502 5.08 -15.66 24.50
CA ILE A 502 5.60 -14.29 24.36
C ILE A 502 7.00 -14.22 24.93
N TYR A 503 7.89 -13.52 24.23
CA TYR A 503 9.28 -13.29 24.57
C TYR A 503 9.60 -11.80 24.50
N ASP A 504 10.51 -11.33 25.33
CA ASP A 504 11.06 -9.98 25.22
C ASP A 504 12.16 -9.90 24.14
N ALA A 505 12.68 -8.70 23.89
CA ALA A 505 13.75 -8.47 22.92
C ALA A 505 15.07 -9.22 23.23
N ALA A 506 15.27 -9.68 24.46
CA ALA A 506 16.42 -10.50 24.86
C ALA A 506 16.14 -12.01 24.73
N GLY A 507 14.97 -12.40 24.20
CA GLY A 507 14.56 -13.79 24.05
C GLY A 507 14.13 -14.46 25.36
N ARG A 508 13.92 -13.70 26.44
CA ARG A 508 13.43 -14.23 27.72
C ARG A 508 11.92 -14.44 27.63
N LEU A 509 11.45 -15.57 28.14
CA LEU A 509 10.01 -15.89 28.20
C LEU A 509 9.29 -14.89 29.11
N VAL A 510 8.24 -14.27 28.58
CA VAL A 510 7.37 -13.31 29.28
C VAL A 510 6.06 -13.99 29.70
N ARG A 511 5.46 -14.77 28.80
CA ARG A 511 4.16 -15.41 29.05
C ARG A 511 3.93 -16.63 28.17
N ASP A 512 3.35 -17.68 28.73
CA ASP A 512 2.82 -18.79 27.96
C ASP A 512 1.33 -18.56 27.66
N LEU A 513 0.96 -18.41 26.39
CA LEU A 513 -0.42 -18.12 25.97
C LEU A 513 -1.19 -19.41 25.65
N VAL A 514 -0.50 -20.40 25.09
CA VAL A 514 -1.04 -21.72 24.78
C VAL A 514 0.05 -22.73 25.05
N ASN A 515 -0.28 -23.81 25.75
CA ASN A 515 0.60 -24.96 25.92
C ASN A 515 -0.26 -26.21 26.14
N GLN A 516 -0.89 -26.68 25.07
CA GLN A 516 -1.85 -27.77 25.13
C GLN A 516 -1.98 -28.48 23.78
N HIS A 517 -2.66 -29.62 23.80
CA HIS A 517 -3.12 -30.28 22.58
C HIS A 517 -4.19 -29.42 21.89
N LEU A 518 -3.98 -29.11 20.61
CA LEU A 518 -4.92 -28.37 19.79
C LEU A 518 -5.34 -29.23 18.60
N GLU A 519 -6.63 -29.20 18.29
CA GLU A 519 -7.15 -29.79 17.06
C GLU A 519 -6.64 -29.05 15.82
N ALA A 520 -6.66 -29.73 14.67
CA ALA A 520 -6.40 -29.09 13.39
C ALA A 520 -7.39 -27.93 13.16
N GLY A 521 -6.93 -26.87 12.50
CA GLY A 521 -7.73 -25.69 12.22
C GLY A 521 -7.29 -24.46 12.99
N ALA A 522 -8.21 -23.51 13.07
CA ALA A 522 -7.96 -22.13 13.51
C ALA A 522 -7.96 -21.96 15.02
N HIS A 523 -7.02 -21.17 15.52
CA HIS A 523 -6.92 -20.82 16.93
C HIS A 523 -6.64 -19.33 17.07
N GLN A 524 -7.18 -18.72 18.12
CA GLN A 524 -6.89 -17.34 18.48
C GLN A 524 -6.74 -17.21 19.99
N VAL A 525 -5.77 -16.40 20.41
CA VAL A 525 -5.55 -16.09 21.81
C VAL A 525 -5.30 -14.61 21.99
N ARG A 526 -5.95 -14.04 22.99
CA ARG A 526 -5.77 -12.66 23.40
C ARG A 526 -4.59 -12.56 24.37
N TRP A 527 -3.64 -11.69 24.08
CA TRP A 527 -2.66 -11.23 25.05
C TRP A 527 -3.01 -9.83 25.54
N ASP A 528 -3.04 -9.63 26.85
CA ASP A 528 -3.43 -8.39 27.53
C ASP A 528 -2.23 -7.55 27.99
N GLY A 529 -1.04 -7.81 27.44
CA GLY A 529 0.18 -7.06 27.78
C GLY A 529 0.70 -7.34 29.18
N LYS A 530 0.44 -8.53 29.74
CA LYS A 530 0.94 -8.94 31.06
C LYS A 530 1.81 -10.18 31.01
N ASP A 531 2.75 -10.29 31.94
CA ASP A 531 3.54 -11.49 32.21
C ASP A 531 2.72 -12.60 32.91
N ASP A 532 3.34 -13.76 33.15
CA ASP A 532 2.72 -14.88 33.87
C ASP A 532 2.38 -14.58 35.34
N GLN A 533 2.99 -13.55 35.95
CA GLN A 533 2.66 -13.11 37.31
C GLN A 533 1.54 -12.06 37.33
N GLY A 534 1.03 -11.66 36.17
CA GLY A 534 -0.04 -10.68 36.01
C GLY A 534 0.41 -9.22 36.09
N HIS A 535 1.72 -8.94 36.06
CA HIS A 535 2.23 -7.58 35.96
C HIS A 535 2.20 -7.11 34.51
N ALA A 536 1.88 -5.82 34.30
CA ALA A 536 1.97 -5.21 32.98
C ALA A 536 3.42 -5.17 32.53
N VAL A 537 3.65 -5.45 31.25
CA VAL A 537 4.97 -5.35 30.62
C VAL A 537 5.21 -3.91 30.15
N ASP A 538 6.48 -3.49 30.10
CA ASP A 538 6.85 -2.16 29.62
C ASP A 538 6.62 -1.99 28.10
N ALA A 539 6.43 -0.75 27.65
CA ALA A 539 6.40 -0.43 26.22
C ALA A 539 7.72 -0.85 25.55
N GLY A 540 7.63 -1.50 24.40
CA GLY A 540 8.78 -2.07 23.74
C GLY A 540 8.44 -3.16 22.73
N VAL A 541 9.49 -3.74 22.15
CA VAL A 541 9.38 -4.82 21.16
C VAL A 541 9.34 -6.17 21.86
N TYR A 542 8.32 -6.96 21.54
CA TYR A 542 8.13 -8.33 21.97
C TYR A 542 8.03 -9.26 20.76
N PHE A 543 8.25 -10.54 20.99
CA PHE A 543 8.07 -11.58 20.00
C PHE A 543 7.10 -12.63 20.51
N TYR A 544 6.16 -13.06 19.67
CA TYR A 544 5.34 -14.24 19.96
C TYR A 544 5.78 -15.37 19.03
N ARG A 545 5.88 -16.58 19.59
CA ARG A 545 6.39 -17.76 18.89
C ARG A 545 5.44 -18.93 19.05
N LEU A 546 5.11 -19.56 17.92
CA LEU A 546 4.32 -20.78 17.86
C LEU A 546 5.26 -21.96 17.57
N GLU A 547 5.16 -22.99 18.40
CA GLU A 547 5.87 -24.26 18.28
C GLU A 547 4.81 -25.38 18.17
N ALA A 548 4.84 -26.17 17.10
CA ALA A 548 3.90 -27.28 16.88
C ALA A 548 4.58 -28.41 16.07
N ASN A 549 4.78 -29.59 16.67
CA ASN A 549 5.62 -30.65 16.09
C ASN A 549 7.02 -30.13 15.68
N ALA A 550 7.37 -30.20 14.39
CA ALA A 550 8.62 -29.67 13.83
C ALA A 550 8.51 -28.18 13.39
N PHE A 551 7.33 -27.58 13.46
CA PHE A 551 7.10 -26.19 13.06
C PHE A 551 7.45 -25.23 14.20
N THR A 552 8.25 -24.20 13.87
CA THR A 552 8.50 -23.05 14.75
C THR A 552 8.42 -21.77 13.93
N GLN A 553 7.57 -20.82 14.33
CA GLN A 553 7.52 -19.49 13.72
C GLN A 553 7.42 -18.41 14.78
N SER A 554 8.18 -17.32 14.62
CA SER A 554 8.14 -16.15 15.50
C SER A 554 7.67 -14.91 14.75
N ARG A 555 7.01 -13.99 15.44
CA ARG A 555 6.63 -12.67 14.90
C ARG A 555 6.78 -11.58 15.93
N ARG A 556 7.01 -10.35 15.43
CA ARG A 556 7.21 -9.15 16.23
C ARG A 556 5.87 -8.50 16.62
N LEU A 557 5.78 -7.99 17.84
CA LEU A 557 4.66 -7.21 18.39
C LEU A 557 5.21 -5.99 19.15
N LEU A 558 4.74 -4.80 18.81
CA LEU A 558 5.12 -3.56 19.49
C LEU A 558 4.06 -3.20 20.54
N VAL A 559 4.49 -3.04 21.80
CA VAL A 559 3.62 -2.58 22.90
C VAL A 559 3.84 -1.08 23.11
N VAL A 560 2.75 -0.32 23.20
CA VAL A 560 2.72 1.12 23.51
C VAL A 560 1.77 1.38 24.69
N HIS A 561 2.04 2.42 25.48
CA HIS A 561 1.22 2.81 26.63
C HIS A 561 0.59 4.18 26.45
#